data_AF-A0A921Q4R7-F1
#
_entry.id   AF-A0A921Q4R7-F1
#
_cell.length_a   1.000
_cell.length_b   1.000
_cell.length_c   1.000
_cell.angle_alpha   90.00
_cell.angle_beta   90.00
_cell.angle_gamma   90.00
#
_symmetry.space_group_name_H-M   'P 1'
#
loop_
_entity.id
_entity.type
_entity.pdbx_description
1 polymer ?
#
loop_
_entity_poly.entity_id
_entity_poly.type
_entity_poly.pdbx_seq_one_letter_code
_entity_poly.pdbx_strand_id
1 'polypeptide(L)'
;GGAKKVVISAPSADALIFVVGVNEKNYNPSMNVVSNASCTTNCLAPLAKVVSEEFGIAEGLMTIVHATTASEGALKGILGYTGINLRSSIFDAKAGIGMSSSFMKLVSWYDNEWGYSNRVLDLIGHMALVNSKLMP
;
A
#
# COMPACT_ATOMS: atom_id res chain seq x y z
N GLY A 1 0.49 27.76 8.24
CA GLY A 1 -0.02 27.09 7.03
C GLY A 1 -1.48 26.75 7.22
N GLY A 2 -2.33 26.95 6.20
CA GLY A 2 -3.80 26.83 6.30
C GLY A 2 -4.38 25.48 5.86
N ALA A 3 -3.55 24.44 5.68
CA ALA A 3 -4.03 23.11 5.28
C ALA A 3 -4.77 22.42 6.42
N LYS A 4 -5.97 21.90 6.15
CA LYS A 4 -6.83 21.25 7.15
C LYS A 4 -6.49 19.78 7.39
N LYS A 5 -5.99 19.10 6.35
CA LYS A 5 -5.68 17.67 6.32
C LYS A 5 -4.38 17.43 5.56
N VAL A 6 -3.60 16.44 6.00
CA VAL A 6 -2.32 16.05 5.40
C VAL A 6 -2.27 14.53 5.25
N VAL A 7 -1.85 14.08 4.07
CA VAL A 7 -1.52 12.67 3.80
C VAL A 7 -0.02 12.57 3.54
N ILE A 8 0.68 11.82 4.36
CA ILE A 8 2.10 11.53 4.22
C ILE A 8 2.26 10.37 3.22
N SER A 9 3.04 10.59 2.17
CA SER A 9 3.33 9.60 1.11
C SER A 9 4.53 8.71 1.46
N ALA A 10 4.66 8.33 2.72
CA ALA A 10 5.71 7.48 3.27
C ALA A 10 5.26 6.92 4.64
N PRO A 11 5.93 5.89 5.18
CA PRO A 11 5.74 5.50 6.58
C PRO A 11 5.96 6.69 7.52
N SER A 12 5.17 6.74 8.59
CA SER A 12 5.30 7.75 9.63
C SER A 12 5.34 7.06 10.99
N ALA A 13 6.20 7.53 11.88
CA ALA A 13 6.22 7.09 13.27
C ALA A 13 5.09 7.71 14.09
N ASP A 14 4.64 8.92 13.71
CA ASP A 14 3.73 9.75 14.51
C ASP A 14 2.30 9.77 13.97
N ALA A 15 2.11 9.55 12.66
CA ALA A 15 0.80 9.57 12.02
C ALA A 15 0.20 8.17 11.87
N LEU A 16 -1.11 8.06 12.07
CA LEU A 16 -1.84 6.81 11.83
C LEU A 16 -1.73 6.38 10.36
N ILE A 17 -1.47 5.09 10.15
CA ILE A 17 -1.19 4.51 8.84
C ILE A 17 -2.46 3.86 8.27
N PHE A 18 -2.76 4.19 7.02
CA PHE A 18 -3.88 3.62 6.27
C PHE A 18 -3.38 2.96 4.98
N VAL A 19 -4.01 1.83 4.66
CA VAL A 19 -3.88 1.12 3.39
C VAL A 19 -5.29 0.93 2.83
N VAL A 20 -5.50 1.47 1.64
CA VAL A 20 -6.80 1.41 0.95
C VAL A 20 -7.14 -0.04 0.57
N GLY A 21 -8.37 -0.47 0.88
CA GLY A 21 -8.86 -1.84 0.74
C GLY A 21 -8.59 -2.71 1.97
N VAL A 22 -7.92 -2.19 3.00
CA VAL A 22 -7.53 -2.95 4.20
C VAL A 22 -8.13 -2.33 5.46
N ASN A 23 -7.81 -1.06 5.74
CA ASN A 23 -8.19 -0.39 6.98
C ASN A 23 -8.61 1.08 6.82
N GLU A 24 -8.77 1.58 5.58
CA GLU A 24 -9.15 2.97 5.30
C GLU A 24 -10.45 3.39 5.98
N LYS A 25 -11.37 2.44 6.17
CA LYS A 25 -12.66 2.66 6.85
C LYS A 25 -12.51 3.04 8.33
N ASN A 26 -11.34 2.82 8.94
CA ASN A 26 -11.06 3.24 10.31
C ASN A 26 -10.65 4.71 10.41
N TYR A 27 -10.57 5.42 9.27
CA TYR A 27 -10.32 6.85 9.25
C TYR A 27 -11.40 7.61 10.01
N ASN A 28 -10.97 8.50 10.90
CA ASN A 28 -11.85 9.44 11.60
C ASN A 28 -11.54 10.88 11.15
N PRO A 29 -12.54 11.72 10.87
CA PRO A 29 -12.35 13.14 10.57
C PRO A 29 -11.66 13.98 11.66
N SER A 30 -11.48 13.49 12.87
CA SER A 30 -10.59 14.11 13.87
C SER A 30 -9.11 13.95 13.53
N MET A 31 -8.75 12.96 12.70
CA MET A 31 -7.38 12.70 12.26
C MET A 31 -6.98 13.74 11.20
N ASN A 32 -6.05 14.62 11.55
CA ASN A 32 -5.60 15.71 10.70
C ASN A 32 -4.40 15.34 9.83
N VAL A 33 -3.54 14.45 10.33
CA VAL A 33 -2.35 13.96 9.64
C VAL A 33 -2.40 12.45 9.65
N VAL A 34 -2.34 11.85 8.46
CA VAL A 34 -2.34 10.40 8.27
C VAL A 34 -1.23 10.01 7.29
N SER A 35 -0.84 8.74 7.30
CA SER A 35 0.16 8.19 6.38
C SER A 35 -0.50 7.16 5.46
N ASN A 36 -0.11 7.18 4.18
CA ASN A 36 -0.50 6.16 3.21
C ASN A 36 0.46 4.95 3.21
N ALA A 37 1.20 4.73 4.29
CA ALA A 37 2.22 3.69 4.41
C ALA A 37 3.33 3.78 3.34
N SER A 38 4.01 2.66 3.08
CA SER A 38 4.95 2.51 1.96
C SER A 38 4.30 1.82 0.75
N CYS A 39 4.95 1.89 -0.41
CA CYS A 39 4.57 1.14 -1.61
C CYS A 39 4.52 -0.38 -1.35
N THR A 40 5.52 -0.91 -0.66
CA THR A 40 5.58 -2.32 -0.27
C THR A 40 4.44 -2.70 0.67
N THR A 41 4.13 -1.87 1.68
CA THR A 41 3.02 -2.13 2.60
C THR A 41 1.69 -2.17 1.86
N ASN A 42 1.49 -1.29 0.86
CA ASN A 42 0.30 -1.30 0.02
C ASN A 42 0.21 -2.56 -0.88
N CYS A 43 1.33 -3.19 -1.20
CA CYS A 43 1.34 -4.48 -1.91
C CYS A 43 1.04 -5.66 -0.98
N LEU A 44 1.71 -5.72 0.17
CA LEU A 44 1.62 -6.86 1.08
C LEU A 44 0.27 -6.92 1.81
N ALA A 45 -0.22 -5.79 2.31
CA ALA A 45 -1.34 -5.80 3.24
C ALA A 45 -2.65 -6.36 2.66
N PRO A 46 -3.05 -6.07 1.39
CA PRO A 46 -4.22 -6.70 0.79
C PRO A 46 -4.08 -8.23 0.66
N LEU A 47 -2.90 -8.71 0.28
CA LEU A 47 -2.62 -10.15 0.18
C LEU A 47 -2.70 -10.81 1.56
N ALA A 48 -2.04 -10.22 2.56
CA ALA A 48 -2.05 -10.73 3.92
C ALA A 48 -3.46 -10.73 4.53
N LYS A 49 -4.28 -9.71 4.23
CA LYS A 49 -5.68 -9.65 4.67
C LYS A 49 -6.48 -10.83 4.13
N VAL A 50 -6.44 -11.08 2.82
CA VAL A 50 -7.18 -12.19 2.20
C VAL A 50 -6.71 -13.53 2.76
N VAL A 51 -5.40 -13.74 2.87
CA VAL A 51 -4.86 -15.01 3.41
C VAL A 51 -5.23 -15.19 4.88
N SER A 52 -5.17 -14.14 5.68
CA SER A 52 -5.53 -14.18 7.10
C SER A 52 -7.02 -14.47 7.31
N GLU A 53 -7.88 -13.87 6.48
CA GLU A 53 -9.34 -14.04 6.57
C GLU A 53 -9.78 -15.45 6.12
N GLU A 54 -9.16 -16.02 5.08
CA GLU A 54 -9.54 -17.32 4.53
C GLU A 54 -8.85 -18.51 5.20
N PHE A 55 -7.57 -18.36 5.57
CA PHE A 55 -6.71 -19.47 6.02
C PHE A 55 -6.08 -19.24 7.40
N GLY A 56 -6.04 -18.00 7.88
CA GLY A 56 -5.26 -17.60 9.05
C GLY A 56 -3.76 -17.55 8.75
N ILE A 57 -3.06 -16.60 9.40
CA ILE A 57 -1.59 -16.50 9.34
C ILE A 57 -1.06 -16.68 10.76
N ALA A 58 -0.34 -17.78 11.01
CA ALA A 58 0.33 -18.01 12.29
C ALA A 58 1.63 -17.17 12.39
N GLU A 59 2.43 -17.19 11.34
CA GLU A 59 3.67 -16.43 11.20
C GLU A 59 3.97 -16.19 9.72
N GLY A 60 4.82 -15.21 9.41
CA GLY A 60 5.16 -14.87 8.04
C GLY A 60 6.51 -14.17 7.91
N LEU A 61 7.23 -14.50 6.84
CA LEU A 61 8.45 -13.82 6.43
C LEU A 61 8.25 -13.29 5.02
N MET A 62 8.74 -12.07 4.77
CA MET A 62 8.66 -11.43 3.46
C MET A 62 10.05 -11.04 2.99
N THR A 63 10.31 -11.25 1.70
CA THR A 63 11.45 -10.68 0.99
C THR A 63 10.93 -9.88 -0.19
N ILE A 64 11.53 -8.73 -0.45
CA ILE A 64 11.13 -7.83 -1.53
C ILE A 64 12.31 -7.68 -2.48
N VAL A 65 12.08 -7.94 -3.76
CA VAL A 65 13.02 -7.56 -4.82
C VAL A 65 12.56 -6.20 -5.34
N HIS A 66 13.25 -5.14 -4.96
CA HIS A 66 12.81 -3.77 -5.21
C HIS A 66 13.56 -3.16 -6.40
N ALA A 67 12.85 -2.45 -7.29
CA ALA A 67 13.47 -1.65 -8.33
C ALA A 67 14.24 -0.46 -7.71
N THR A 68 15.32 -0.01 -8.34
CA THR A 68 16.08 1.15 -7.84
C THR A 68 15.19 2.38 -7.74
N THR A 69 15.17 3.04 -6.58
CA THR A 69 14.44 4.30 -6.39
C THR A 69 15.29 5.49 -6.81
N ALA A 70 14.64 6.62 -7.10
CA ALA A 70 15.31 7.87 -7.49
C ALA A 70 16.37 8.38 -6.47
N SER A 71 16.34 7.88 -5.23
CA SER A 71 17.27 8.25 -4.17
C SER A 71 18.61 7.51 -4.19
N GLU A 72 18.77 6.42 -4.94
CA GLU A 72 19.87 5.45 -4.70
C GLU A 72 20.78 5.11 -5.89
N GLY A 73 20.89 5.92 -6.97
CA GLY A 73 21.80 5.49 -8.04
C GLY A 73 22.24 6.45 -9.15
N ALA A 74 23.10 5.89 -10.01
CA ALA A 74 23.82 6.53 -11.11
C ALA A 74 22.98 6.83 -12.37
N LEU A 75 21.72 6.38 -12.42
CA LEU A 75 20.83 6.50 -13.59
C LEU A 75 19.69 7.50 -13.38
N LYS A 76 19.82 8.38 -12.38
CA LYS A 76 18.88 9.48 -12.11
C LYS A 76 18.72 10.35 -13.37
N GLY A 77 17.56 10.25 -14.03
CA GLY A 77 17.25 10.98 -15.26
C GLY A 77 17.62 10.29 -16.58
N ILE A 78 18.14 9.05 -16.53
CA ILE A 78 18.56 8.28 -17.72
C ILE A 78 17.61 7.11 -17.99
N LEU A 79 17.13 6.44 -16.93
CA LEU A 79 16.25 5.27 -17.03
C LEU A 79 14.83 5.64 -16.59
N GLY A 80 13.85 5.45 -17.48
CA GLY A 80 12.42 5.58 -17.19
C GLY A 80 11.72 4.23 -17.34
N TYR A 81 10.81 3.92 -16.41
CA TYR A 81 9.99 2.71 -16.45
C TYR A 81 8.67 2.97 -17.19
N THR A 82 8.27 2.06 -18.08
CA THR A 82 7.00 2.13 -18.83
C THR A 82 6.23 0.83 -18.64
N GLY A 83 5.39 0.80 -17.61
CA GLY A 83 4.50 -0.32 -17.31
C GLY A 83 3.35 0.18 -16.44
N ILE A 84 2.32 0.78 -17.03
CA ILE A 84 1.22 1.38 -16.27
C ILE A 84 0.43 0.26 -15.57
N ASN A 85 0.54 0.17 -14.24
CA ASN A 85 -0.27 -0.75 -13.45
C ASN A 85 -0.98 -0.05 -12.29
N LEU A 86 -2.32 -0.06 -12.34
CA LEU A 86 -3.19 0.66 -11.40
C LEU A 86 -3.41 -0.11 -10.08
N ARG A 87 -3.00 -1.37 -10.02
CA ARG A 87 -3.23 -2.24 -8.85
C ARG A 87 -2.10 -2.11 -7.84
N SER A 88 -2.45 -2.16 -6.56
CA SER A 88 -1.47 -2.13 -5.46
C SER A 88 -0.74 -3.45 -5.25
N SER A 89 -1.38 -4.57 -5.61
CA SER A 89 -0.86 -5.92 -5.43
C SER A 89 -1.42 -6.81 -6.55
N ILE A 90 -0.57 -7.65 -7.14
CA ILE A 90 -0.92 -8.55 -8.24
C ILE A 90 -0.34 -9.92 -7.92
N PHE A 91 -1.21 -10.78 -7.40
CA PHE A 91 -0.85 -12.14 -7.05
C PHE A 91 -0.46 -12.96 -8.29
N ASP A 92 0.71 -13.57 -8.24
CA ASP A 92 1.22 -14.47 -9.27
C ASP A 92 0.97 -15.93 -8.86
N ALA A 93 -0.17 -16.46 -9.31
CA ALA A 93 -0.60 -17.81 -9.01
C ALA A 93 0.33 -18.89 -9.59
N LYS A 94 1.13 -18.57 -10.62
CA LYS A 94 2.05 -19.52 -11.25
C LYS A 94 3.42 -19.54 -10.56
N ALA A 95 3.80 -18.44 -9.92
CA ALA A 95 5.05 -18.34 -9.17
C ALA A 95 4.91 -18.75 -7.68
N GLY A 96 3.68 -18.89 -7.19
CA GLY A 96 3.40 -19.40 -5.85
C GLY A 96 3.75 -20.88 -5.68
N ILE A 97 4.25 -21.27 -4.51
CA ILE A 97 4.61 -22.66 -4.19
C ILE A 97 3.97 -23.06 -2.86
N GLY A 98 3.10 -24.06 -2.88
CA GLY A 98 2.62 -24.71 -1.65
C GLY A 98 3.51 -25.91 -1.30
N MET A 99 4.22 -25.84 -0.18
CA MET A 99 5.08 -26.94 0.29
C MET A 99 4.32 -27.92 1.19
N SER A 100 3.32 -27.43 1.94
CA SER A 100 2.38 -28.24 2.70
C SER A 100 1.02 -27.53 2.77
N SER A 101 0.04 -28.13 3.44
CA SER A 101 -1.26 -27.48 3.70
C SER A 101 -1.17 -26.23 4.58
N SER A 102 -0.07 -26.05 5.32
CA SER A 102 0.14 -24.94 6.25
C SER A 102 1.38 -24.07 5.92
N PHE A 103 2.14 -24.43 4.88
CA PHE A 103 3.35 -23.71 4.50
C PHE A 103 3.38 -23.43 3.00
N MET A 104 3.33 -22.15 2.65
CA MET A 104 3.28 -21.68 1.27
C MET A 104 4.14 -20.43 1.07
N LYS A 105 4.68 -20.31 -0.15
CA LYS A 105 5.32 -19.11 -0.67
C LYS A 105 4.36 -18.45 -1.65
N LEU A 106 3.99 -17.21 -1.37
CA LEU A 106 3.17 -16.37 -2.26
C LEU A 106 4.06 -15.33 -2.93
N VAL A 107 3.78 -15.04 -4.20
CA VAL A 107 4.49 -14.02 -4.98
C VAL A 107 3.46 -12.98 -5.42
N SER A 108 3.76 -11.70 -5.20
CA SER A 108 2.93 -10.60 -5.67
C SER A 108 3.79 -9.49 -6.24
N TRP A 109 3.34 -8.94 -7.37
CA TRP A 109 3.98 -7.82 -8.05
C TRP A 109 3.27 -6.51 -7.74
N TYR A 110 4.02 -5.42 -7.75
CA TYR A 110 3.47 -4.07 -7.64
C TYR A 110 4.37 -3.07 -8.37
N ASP A 111 3.74 -2.03 -8.92
CA ASP A 111 4.46 -0.84 -9.37
C ASP A 111 4.64 0.09 -8.17
N ASN A 112 5.88 0.30 -7.75
CA ASN A 112 6.22 1.06 -6.56
C ASN A 112 5.94 2.57 -6.69
N GLU A 113 5.73 3.08 -7.90
CA GLU A 113 5.44 4.50 -8.15
C GLU A 113 3.96 4.69 -8.48
N TRP A 114 3.48 4.04 -9.55
CA TRP A 114 2.15 4.31 -10.10
C TRP A 114 1.04 3.74 -9.22
N GLY A 115 1.15 2.47 -8.82
CA GLY A 115 0.18 1.83 -7.94
C GLY A 115 0.08 2.56 -6.61
N TYR A 116 1.22 2.96 -6.05
CA TYR A 116 1.28 3.73 -4.81
C TYR A 116 0.68 5.14 -4.93
N SER A 117 1.01 5.88 -6.00
CA SER A 117 0.50 7.23 -6.23
C SER A 117 -1.02 7.25 -6.36
N ASN A 118 -1.60 6.25 -7.03
CA ASN A 118 -3.06 6.10 -7.10
C ASN A 118 -3.67 5.85 -5.71
N ARG A 119 -3.03 5.07 -4.84
CA ARG A 119 -3.52 4.84 -3.46
C ARG A 119 -3.49 6.10 -2.61
N VAL A 120 -2.53 7.01 -2.83
CA VAL A 120 -2.54 8.33 -2.17
C VAL A 120 -3.79 9.12 -2.57
N LEU A 121 -4.12 9.16 -3.86
CA LEU A 121 -5.32 9.84 -4.35
C LEU A 121 -6.61 9.19 -3.84
N ASP A 122 -6.68 7.86 -3.82
CA ASP A 122 -7.83 7.14 -3.30
C ASP A 122 -8.05 7.41 -1.80
N LEU A 123 -6.98 7.47 -1.01
CA LEU A 123 -7.06 7.81 0.41
C LEU A 123 -7.54 9.25 0.61
N ILE A 124 -7.03 10.21 -0.18
CA ILE A 124 -7.50 11.60 -0.16
C ILE A 124 -8.99 11.66 -0.54
N GLY A 125 -9.40 10.96 -1.58
CA GLY A 125 -10.79 10.86 -2.01
C GLY A 125 -11.69 10.27 -0.93
N HIS A 126 -11.25 9.20 -0.27
CA HIS A 126 -11.95 8.60 0.86
C HIS A 126 -12.10 9.59 2.02
N MET A 127 -11.03 10.26 2.44
CA MET A 127 -11.06 11.25 3.50
C MET A 127 -12.02 12.41 3.18
N ALA A 128 -12.03 12.88 1.93
CA ALA A 128 -12.94 13.92 1.48
C ALA A 128 -14.41 13.48 1.58
N LEU A 129 -14.71 12.25 1.14
CA LEU A 129 -16.06 11.67 1.21
C LEU A 129 -16.54 11.44 2.66
N VAL A 130 -15.65 11.02 3.57
CA VAL A 130 -16.02 10.85 4.98
C VAL A 130 -16.24 12.22 5.65
N ASN A 131 -15.40 13.21 5.33
CA ASN A 131 -15.53 14.56 5.89
C ASN A 131 -16.78 15.28 5.39
N SER A 132 -17.19 15.10 4.12
CA SER A 132 -18.38 15.75 3.58
C SER A 132 -19.67 15.25 4.23
N LYS A 133 -19.72 13.99 4.67
CA LYS A 133 -20.87 13.41 5.40
C LYS A 133 -21.06 13.98 6.82
N LEU A 134 -20.07 14.67 7.37
CA LEU A 134 -20.14 15.32 8.67
C LEU A 134 -20.40 16.83 8.56
N MET A 135 -20.46 17.39 7.35
CA MET A 135 -20.86 18.78 7.17
C MET A 135 -22.38 18.83 7.06
N PRO A 136 -23.08 19.59 7.94
CA PRO A 136 -24.51 19.81 7.84
C PRO A 136 -24.90 20.58 6.57
#